data_AF-A0A060Z8M5-F1
#
_entry.id   AF-A0A060Z8M5-F1
#
_cell.length_a   1.000
_cell.length_b   1.000
_cell.length_c   1.000
_cell.angle_alpha   90.00
_cell.angle_beta   90.00
_cell.angle_gamma   90.00
#
_symmetry.space_group_name_H-M   'P 1'
#
loop_
_entity.id
_entity.type
_entity.pdbx_description
1 polymer ?
#
loop_
_entity_poly.entity_id
_entity_poly.type
_entity_poly.pdbx_seq_one_letter_code
_entity_poly.pdbx_strand_id
1 'polypeptide(L)'
;MCVYDSLLQPGFLKIWRPFFLCDLSVAVLKDTFWWFFLHRFKPNVEEESQLFDRISGAFVSLLMTVQMDLKDKLFKVYADCLAQAVYAAFYGAFPESMERLGHDFKTDLADLISLWVSGVKPTLLSWQSWNLGWLDPVDTSGKSHGESACGKT
;
A
#
# COMPACT_ATOMS: atom_id res chain seq x y z
N MET A 1 -16.86 -11.60 -6.55
CA MET A 1 -16.23 -10.99 -7.74
C MET A 1 -15.22 -9.97 -7.22
N CYS A 2 -13.95 -10.37 -7.16
CA CYS A 2 -12.92 -9.64 -6.44
C CYS A 2 -12.57 -8.36 -7.22
N VAL A 3 -12.41 -7.24 -6.51
CA VAL A 3 -12.01 -5.93 -7.07
C VAL A 3 -10.76 -6.03 -7.96
N TYR A 4 -9.94 -7.06 -7.73
CA TYR A 4 -8.72 -7.43 -8.46
C TYR A 4 -8.88 -7.72 -9.95
N ASP A 5 -9.96 -8.38 -10.38
CA ASP A 5 -10.21 -8.60 -11.82
C ASP A 5 -10.44 -7.26 -12.55
N SER A 6 -10.88 -6.23 -11.82
CA SER A 6 -11.07 -4.88 -12.35
C SER A 6 -9.78 -4.07 -12.33
N LEU A 7 -8.91 -4.25 -11.33
CA LEU A 7 -7.64 -3.51 -11.18
C LEU A 7 -6.57 -3.89 -12.22
N LEU A 8 -6.54 -5.16 -12.64
CA LEU A 8 -5.56 -5.68 -13.61
C LEU A 8 -6.01 -5.55 -15.06
N GLN A 9 -7.19 -4.97 -15.34
CA GLN A 9 -7.58 -4.69 -16.71
C GLN A 9 -6.65 -3.62 -17.32
N PRO A 10 -6.09 -3.84 -18.52
CA PRO A 10 -5.23 -2.86 -19.19
C PRO A 10 -5.90 -1.49 -19.37
N GLY A 11 -7.23 -1.46 -19.48
CA GLY A 11 -8.02 -0.22 -19.53
C GLY A 11 -8.12 0.49 -18.19
N PHE A 12 -8.18 -0.24 -17.08
CA PHE A 12 -8.21 0.33 -15.73
C PHE A 12 -6.89 1.05 -15.44
N LEU A 13 -5.74 0.37 -15.59
CA LEU A 13 -4.43 0.98 -15.31
C LEU A 13 -4.17 2.24 -16.15
N LYS A 14 -4.62 2.28 -17.41
CA LYS A 14 -4.50 3.47 -18.26
C LYS A 14 -5.28 4.67 -17.74
N ILE A 15 -6.46 4.45 -17.15
CA ILE A 15 -7.32 5.51 -16.62
C ILE A 15 -6.81 5.99 -15.26
N TRP A 16 -6.41 5.07 -14.38
CA TRP A 16 -6.12 5.40 -12.98
C TRP A 16 -4.66 5.76 -12.71
N ARG A 17 -3.72 5.37 -13.58
CA ARG A 17 -2.30 5.68 -13.40
C ARG A 17 -2.02 7.19 -13.28
N PRO A 18 -2.54 8.09 -14.14
CA PRO A 18 -2.33 9.52 -13.98
C PRO A 18 -2.88 10.04 -12.65
N PHE A 19 -4.00 9.49 -12.20
CA PHE A 19 -4.64 9.86 -10.94
C PHE A 19 -3.79 9.45 -9.73
N PHE A 20 -3.35 8.19 -9.66
CA PHE A 20 -2.50 7.71 -8.55
C PHE A 20 -1.12 8.36 -8.50
N LEU A 21 -0.61 8.83 -9.65
CA LEU A 21 0.70 9.48 -9.77
C LEU A 21 0.64 11.01 -9.67
N CYS A 22 -0.55 11.61 -9.54
CA CYS A 22 -0.65 13.05 -9.37
C CYS A 22 -0.12 13.50 -8.00
N ASP A 23 0.30 14.77 -7.91
CA ASP A 23 0.93 15.31 -6.69
C ASP A 23 0.05 15.18 -5.45
N LEU A 24 -1.28 15.33 -5.59
CA LEU A 24 -2.23 15.18 -4.49
C LEU A 24 -2.27 13.73 -3.96
N SER A 25 -2.33 12.74 -4.85
CA SER A 25 -2.32 11.32 -4.44
C SER A 25 -0.98 10.92 -3.82
N VAL A 26 0.13 11.45 -4.34
CA VAL A 26 1.47 11.22 -3.79
C VAL A 26 1.61 11.89 -2.41
N ALA A 27 1.04 13.08 -2.21
CA ALA A 27 1.01 13.75 -0.91
C ALA A 27 0.22 12.93 0.13
N VAL A 28 -0.98 12.43 -0.24
CA VAL A 28 -1.76 11.53 0.62
C VAL A 28 -0.94 10.30 1.01
N LEU A 29 -0.26 9.66 0.06
CA LEU A 29 0.59 8.50 0.33
C LEU A 29 1.73 8.82 1.32
N LYS A 30 2.49 9.88 1.05
CA LYS A 30 3.65 10.27 1.88
C LYS A 30 3.22 10.61 3.29
N ASP A 31 2.16 11.39 3.45
CA ASP A 31 1.70 11.82 4.77
C ASP A 31 1.05 10.66 5.52
N THR A 32 0.34 9.75 4.83
CA THR A 32 -0.19 8.51 5.43
C THR A 32 0.92 7.60 5.93
N PHE A 33 2.01 7.46 5.17
CA PHE A 33 3.19 6.69 5.60
C PHE A 33 3.76 7.23 6.92
N TRP A 34 4.01 8.54 7.00
CA TRP A 34 4.56 9.15 8.20
C TRP A 34 3.59 9.11 9.38
N TRP A 35 2.30 9.35 9.12
CA TRP A 35 1.26 9.27 10.14
C TRP A 35 1.23 7.87 10.75
N PHE A 36 1.20 6.84 9.90
CA PHE A 36 1.16 5.45 10.36
C PHE A 36 2.43 5.07 11.13
N PHE A 37 3.60 5.56 10.69
CA PHE A 37 4.85 5.35 11.40
C PHE A 37 4.83 5.95 12.81
N LEU A 38 4.40 7.21 12.94
CA LEU A 38 4.27 7.86 14.25
C LEU A 38 3.29 7.10 15.13
N HIS A 39 2.08 6.88 14.63
CA HIS A 39 1.01 6.20 15.36
C HIS A 39 1.46 4.83 15.91
N ARG A 40 2.24 4.07 15.13
CA ARG A 40 2.63 2.69 15.49
C ARG A 40 3.91 2.62 16.33
N PHE A 41 4.89 3.49 16.07
CA PHE A 41 6.24 3.33 16.61
C PHE A 41 6.71 4.50 17.47
N LYS A 42 6.19 5.71 17.25
CA LYS A 42 6.55 6.92 17.99
C LYS A 42 5.33 7.85 18.14
N PRO A 43 4.34 7.48 18.97
CA PRO A 43 3.10 8.23 19.06
C PRO A 43 3.37 9.69 19.43
N ASN A 44 2.85 10.60 18.62
CA ASN A 44 2.96 12.04 18.83
C ASN A 44 1.67 12.67 18.31
N VAL A 45 0.74 12.94 19.23
CA VAL A 45 -0.61 13.42 18.89
C VAL A 45 -0.58 14.72 18.09
N GLU A 46 0.38 15.61 18.36
CA GLU A 46 0.48 16.89 17.65
C GLU A 46 0.91 16.69 16.19
N GLU A 47 1.98 15.92 15.97
CA GLU A 47 2.46 15.61 14.61
C GLU A 47 1.46 14.73 13.84
N GLU A 48 0.84 13.75 14.51
CA GLU A 48 -0.24 12.93 13.95
C GLU A 48 -1.42 13.80 13.51
N SER A 49 -1.84 14.79 14.32
CA SER A 49 -2.91 15.71 13.94
C SER A 49 -2.54 16.54 12.72
N GLN A 50 -1.32 17.11 12.69
CA GLN A 50 -0.86 17.91 11.56
C GLN A 50 -0.77 17.11 10.26
N LEU A 51 -0.31 15.86 10.33
CA LEU A 51 -0.27 14.95 9.20
C LEU A 51 -1.69 14.58 8.75
N PHE A 52 -2.61 14.31 9.69
CA PHE A 52 -4.00 14.01 9.35
C PHE A 52 -4.72 15.17 8.66
N ASP A 53 -4.48 16.42 9.08
CA ASP A 53 -5.01 17.61 8.43
C ASP A 53 -4.50 17.73 6.98
N ARG A 54 -3.22 17.42 6.75
CA ARG A 54 -2.64 17.40 5.40
C ARG A 54 -3.20 16.28 4.53
N ILE A 55 -3.34 15.08 5.09
CA ILE A 55 -3.95 13.92 4.41
C ILE A 55 -5.37 14.25 3.98
N SER A 56 -6.19 14.76 4.90
CA SER A 56 -7.58 15.10 4.63
C SER A 56 -7.71 16.21 3.58
N GLY A 57 -6.92 17.29 3.68
CA GLY A 57 -6.91 18.36 2.70
C GLY A 57 -6.50 17.90 1.30
N ALA A 58 -5.44 17.09 1.20
CA ALA A 58 -4.98 16.54 -0.08
C ALA A 58 -5.99 15.53 -0.66
N PHE A 59 -6.58 14.67 0.17
CA PHE A 59 -7.59 13.69 -0.26
C PHE A 59 -8.88 14.35 -0.74
N VAL A 60 -9.39 15.36 -0.03
CA VAL A 60 -10.58 16.11 -0.47
C VAL A 60 -10.29 16.84 -1.78
N SER A 61 -9.13 17.49 -1.90
CA SER A 61 -8.73 18.15 -3.14
C SER A 61 -8.66 17.15 -4.30
N LEU A 62 -8.05 15.98 -4.06
CA LEU A 62 -7.97 14.89 -5.03
C LEU A 62 -9.36 14.44 -5.47
N LEU A 63 -10.27 14.18 -4.52
CA LEU A 63 -11.65 13.75 -4.79
C LEU A 63 -12.44 14.78 -5.61
N MET A 64 -12.17 16.07 -5.42
CA MET A 64 -12.82 17.14 -6.18
C MET A 64 -12.35 17.21 -7.64
N THR A 65 -11.16 16.68 -7.97
CA THR A 65 -10.68 16.60 -9.36
C THR A 65 -11.30 15.46 -10.17
N VAL A 66 -11.92 14.47 -9.50
CA VAL A 66 -12.46 13.27 -10.15
C VAL A 66 -13.85 13.51 -10.71
N GLN A 67 -14.08 13.09 -11.95
CA GLN A 67 -15.40 13.14 -12.58
C GLN A 67 -16.41 12.28 -11.80
N MET A 68 -17.66 12.74 -11.72
CA MET A 68 -18.68 12.12 -10.85
C MET A 68 -18.89 10.62 -11.13
N ASP A 69 -18.86 10.22 -12.40
CA ASP A 69 -19.02 8.83 -12.87
C ASP A 69 -17.85 7.91 -12.49
N LEU A 70 -16.70 8.50 -12.12
CA LEU A 70 -15.52 7.77 -11.65
C LEU A 70 -15.41 7.74 -10.13
N LYS A 71 -16.11 8.61 -9.39
CA LYS A 71 -16.01 8.68 -7.91
C LYS A 71 -16.39 7.37 -7.23
N ASP A 72 -17.46 6.72 -7.65
CA ASP A 72 -17.88 5.43 -7.06
C ASP A 72 -16.84 4.32 -7.30
N LYS A 73 -16.18 4.35 -8.46
CA LYS A 73 -15.10 3.41 -8.77
C LYS A 73 -13.86 3.75 -7.95
N LEU A 74 -13.54 5.02 -7.78
CA LEU A 74 -12.44 5.50 -6.96
C LEU A 74 -12.58 4.99 -5.52
N PHE A 75 -13.73 5.21 -4.88
CA PHE A 75 -13.93 4.77 -3.49
C PHE A 75 -13.75 3.26 -3.30
N LYS A 76 -14.08 2.45 -4.32
CA LYS A 76 -13.91 0.99 -4.28
C LYS A 76 -12.46 0.54 -4.36
N VAL A 77 -11.57 1.33 -4.95
CA VAL A 77 -10.19 0.91 -5.28
C VAL A 77 -9.13 1.69 -4.53
N TYR A 78 -9.38 2.97 -4.25
CA TYR A 78 -8.37 3.89 -3.74
C TYR A 78 -7.83 3.49 -2.39
N ALA A 79 -8.71 3.09 -1.46
CA ALA A 79 -8.30 2.66 -0.12
C ALA A 79 -7.32 1.49 -0.16
N ASP A 80 -7.65 0.45 -0.94
CA ASP A 80 -6.84 -0.74 -1.07
C ASP A 80 -5.51 -0.45 -1.78
N CYS A 81 -5.53 0.35 -2.85
CA CYS A 81 -4.31 0.78 -3.54
C CYS A 81 -3.41 1.63 -2.63
N LEU A 82 -3.97 2.55 -1.86
CA LEU A 82 -3.21 3.38 -0.92
C LEU A 82 -2.59 2.52 0.19
N ALA A 83 -3.33 1.55 0.74
CA ALA A 83 -2.82 0.63 1.75
C ALA A 83 -1.65 -0.22 1.22
N GLN A 84 -1.79 -0.77 0.02
CA GLN A 84 -0.70 -1.52 -0.64
C GLN A 84 0.53 -0.63 -0.90
N ALA A 85 0.32 0.61 -1.36
CA ALA A 85 1.41 1.52 -1.66
C ALA A 85 2.16 1.97 -0.39
N VAL A 86 1.44 2.24 0.69
CA VAL A 86 2.04 2.55 2.00
C VAL A 86 2.79 1.33 2.54
N TYR A 87 2.20 0.14 2.48
CA TYR A 87 2.87 -1.10 2.87
C TYR A 87 4.17 -1.33 2.11
N ALA A 88 4.13 -1.17 0.78
CA ALA A 88 5.31 -1.28 -0.07
C ALA A 88 6.39 -0.23 0.28
N ALA A 89 5.98 0.99 0.62
CA ALA A 89 6.91 2.03 1.09
C ALA A 89 7.58 1.63 2.42
N PHE A 90 6.85 1.04 3.38
CA PHE A 90 7.45 0.50 4.61
C PHE A 90 8.43 -0.63 4.34
N TYR A 91 8.07 -1.56 3.46
CA TYR A 91 8.92 -2.67 3.06
C TYR A 91 10.24 -2.18 2.44
N GLY A 92 10.17 -1.17 1.56
CA GLY A 92 11.35 -0.58 0.94
C GLY A 92 12.18 0.31 1.88
N ALA A 93 11.55 1.02 2.81
CA ALA A 93 12.22 1.90 3.75
C ALA A 93 12.89 1.16 4.92
N PHE A 94 12.34 0.00 5.32
CA PHE A 94 12.78 -0.75 6.50
C PHE A 94 12.93 -2.26 6.23
N PRO A 95 13.80 -2.69 5.31
CA PRO A 95 13.96 -4.10 4.95
C PRO A 95 14.39 -4.96 6.15
N GLU A 96 15.19 -4.44 7.09
CA GLU A 96 15.61 -5.19 8.28
C GLU A 96 14.48 -5.44 9.29
N SER A 97 13.35 -4.75 9.15
CA SER A 97 12.20 -4.85 10.07
C SER A 97 11.04 -5.66 9.50
N MET A 98 11.25 -6.41 8.42
CA MET A 98 10.22 -7.20 7.73
C MET A 98 9.42 -8.13 8.63
N GLU A 99 10.06 -8.74 9.64
CA GLU A 99 9.38 -9.62 10.60
C GLU A 99 8.25 -8.91 11.36
N ARG A 100 8.34 -7.58 11.50
CA ARG A 100 7.33 -6.74 12.15
C ARG A 100 6.24 -6.24 11.20
N LEU A 101 6.40 -6.44 9.88
CA LEU A 101 5.45 -6.06 8.82
C LEU A 101 4.50 -7.22 8.45
N GLY A 102 4.09 -7.99 9.45
CA GLY A 102 3.27 -9.20 9.33
C GLY A 102 1.77 -8.94 9.21
N HIS A 103 0.97 -9.95 9.58
CA HIS A 103 -0.48 -9.96 9.43
C HIS A 103 -1.20 -8.81 10.15
N ASP A 104 -0.82 -8.54 11.40
CA ASP A 104 -1.45 -7.48 12.20
C ASP A 104 -1.15 -6.11 11.59
N PHE A 105 0.10 -5.88 11.15
CA PHE A 105 0.49 -4.64 10.47
C PHE A 105 -0.37 -4.39 9.22
N LYS A 106 -0.53 -5.40 8.37
CA LYS A 106 -1.36 -5.30 7.16
C LYS A 106 -2.83 -5.04 7.49
N THR A 107 -3.35 -5.70 8.53
CA THR A 107 -4.73 -5.55 8.98
C THR A 107 -4.97 -4.14 9.52
N ASP A 108 -4.12 -3.67 10.43
CA ASP A 108 -4.22 -2.33 11.02
C ASP A 108 -4.15 -1.25 9.93
N LEU A 109 -3.23 -1.39 8.97
CA LEU A 109 -3.07 -0.45 7.87
C LEU A 109 -4.28 -0.43 6.93
N ALA A 110 -4.77 -1.60 6.53
CA ALA A 110 -5.92 -1.73 5.64
C ALA A 110 -7.22 -1.22 6.29
N ASP A 111 -7.43 -1.55 7.57
CA ASP A 111 -8.57 -1.08 8.35
C ASP A 111 -8.55 0.44 8.48
N LEU A 112 -7.40 1.01 8.87
CA LEU A 112 -7.25 2.45 9.06
C LEU A 112 -7.56 3.22 7.76
N ILE A 113 -6.93 2.83 6.66
CA ILE A 113 -7.09 3.54 5.39
C ILE A 113 -8.51 3.37 4.84
N SER A 114 -9.12 2.19 4.98
CA SER A 114 -10.51 1.99 4.56
C SER A 114 -11.48 2.84 5.37
N LEU A 115 -11.27 2.97 6.69
CA LEU A 115 -12.06 3.84 7.55
C LEU A 115 -11.92 5.31 7.14
N TRP A 116 -10.71 5.77 6.82
CA TRP A 116 -10.51 7.16 6.37
C TRP A 116 -11.16 7.46 5.03
N VAL A 117 -11.08 6.53 4.08
CA VAL A 117 -11.55 6.76 2.70
C VAL A 117 -13.06 6.50 2.55
N SER A 118 -13.58 5.48 3.23
CA SER A 118 -14.95 4.96 3.02
C SER A 118 -15.83 4.96 4.27
N GLY A 119 -15.27 5.22 5.45
CA GLY A 119 -15.99 5.16 6.73
C GLY A 119 -16.30 3.74 7.22
N VAL A 120 -15.90 2.70 6.48
CA VAL A 120 -16.15 1.29 6.85
C VAL A 120 -14.85 0.49 6.82
N LYS A 121 -14.76 -0.50 7.71
CA LYS A 121 -13.68 -1.48 7.66
C LYS A 121 -13.84 -2.39 6.44
N PRO A 122 -12.73 -2.85 5.83
CA PRO A 122 -12.81 -3.79 4.74
C PRO A 122 -13.23 -5.17 5.27
N THR A 123 -13.48 -6.11 4.36
CA THR A 123 -13.63 -7.50 4.75
C THR A 123 -12.37 -7.97 5.49
N LEU A 124 -12.57 -8.77 6.54
CA LEU A 124 -11.48 -9.34 7.33
C LEU A 124 -10.46 -10.05 6.41
N LEU A 125 -9.17 -9.82 6.64
CA LEU A 125 -8.07 -10.37 5.84
C LEU A 125 -8.11 -9.95 4.35
N SER A 126 -8.75 -8.82 4.01
CA SER A 126 -8.75 -8.26 2.65
C SER A 126 -7.36 -8.21 2.01
N TRP A 127 -6.33 -7.93 2.82
CA TRP A 127 -4.94 -7.88 2.37
C TRP A 127 -4.37 -9.21 1.84
N GLN A 128 -5.02 -10.36 2.08
CA GLN A 128 -4.59 -11.64 1.49
C GLN A 128 -4.64 -11.64 -0.03
N SER A 129 -5.47 -10.77 -0.61
CA SER A 129 -5.57 -10.60 -2.05
C SER A 129 -4.50 -9.65 -2.62
N TRP A 130 -3.67 -9.04 -1.79
CA TRP A 130 -2.59 -8.14 -2.23
C TRP A 130 -1.54 -8.93 -3.03
N ASN A 131 -1.30 -8.51 -4.27
CA ASN A 131 -0.27 -9.09 -5.13
C ASN A 131 1.09 -8.47 -4.81
N LEU A 132 1.76 -8.98 -3.78
CA LEU A 132 3.05 -8.47 -3.29
C LEU A 132 4.26 -9.28 -3.76
N GLY A 133 4.09 -10.27 -4.64
CA GLY A 133 5.22 -11.12 -5.12
C GLY A 133 6.31 -10.39 -5.90
N TRP A 134 6.13 -9.10 -6.20
CA TRP A 134 7.17 -8.24 -6.78
C TRP A 134 8.07 -7.58 -5.73
N LEU A 135 7.67 -7.60 -4.45
CA LEU A 135 8.46 -7.10 -3.33
C LEU A 135 9.48 -8.12 -2.86
N ASP A 136 9.28 -9.41 -3.17
CA ASP A 136 10.22 -10.45 -2.78
C ASP A 136 11.63 -10.10 -3.26
N PRO A 137 12.65 -10.17 -2.39
CA PRO A 137 14.01 -9.88 -2.78
C PRO A 137 14.39 -10.83 -3.92
N VAL A 138 14.81 -10.25 -5.06
CA VAL A 138 15.39 -11.04 -6.15
C VAL A 138 16.54 -11.83 -5.55
N ASP A 139 16.37 -13.15 -5.55
CA ASP A 139 17.37 -14.09 -5.06
C ASP A 139 18.63 -13.92 -5.91
N THR A 140 19.55 -13.10 -5.43
CA THR A 140 20.88 -12.87 -6.03
C THR A 140 21.89 -13.89 -5.50
N SER A 141 21.41 -15.05 -5.06
CA SER A 141 22.26 -16.22 -4.82
C SER A 141 22.81 -16.72 -6.16
N GLY A 142 24.01 -16.24 -6.47
CA GLY A 142 24.79 -16.69 -7.61
C GLY A 142 24.92 -18.21 -7.61
N LYS A 143 24.51 -18.82 -8.73
CA LYS A 143 24.91 -20.18 -9.10
C LYS A 143 26.43 -20.27 -9.09
N SER A 144 27.00 -20.98 -8.13
CA SER A 144 28.25 -21.73 -8.35
C SER A 144 27.89 -23.18 -8.63
N HIS A 145 27.76 -23.49 -9.93
CA HIS A 145 28.03 -24.85 -10.40
C HIS A 145 29.49 -25.17 -10.06
N GLY A 146 29.67 -26.24 -9.31
CA GLY A 146 30.96 -26.84 -9.01
C GLY A 146 30.74 -28.29 -8.62
N GLU A 147 30.61 -29.14 -9.64
CA GLU A 147 30.82 -30.57 -9.52
C GLU A 147 32.15 -30.85 -8.80
N SER A 148 32.16 -31.80 -7.87
CA SER A 148 33.24 -32.79 -7.85
C SER A 148 32.79 -34.10 -7.23
N ALA A 149 33.20 -35.17 -7.90
CA ALA A 149 32.75 -36.54 -7.79
C ALA A 149 33.15 -37.25 -6.48
N CYS A 150 32.29 -38.20 -6.12
CA CYS A 150 32.58 -39.54 -5.59
C CYS A 150 34.06 -39.94 -5.46
N GLY A 151 34.47 -40.29 -4.24
CA GLY A 151 35.64 -41.10 -3.95
C GLY A 151 35.30 -42.16 -2.90
N LYS A 152 35.02 -43.38 -3.36
CA LYS A 152 34.98 -44.60 -2.54
C LYS A 152 36.39 -44.87 -1.99
N THR A 153 36.52 -45.24 -0.72
CA THR A 153 37.04 -46.54 -0.22
C THR A 153 36.93 -46.52 1.30
#